data_AF-A0A9E0I118-F1
#
_entry.id   AF-A0A9E0I118-F1
#
_cell.length_a   1.000
_cell.length_b   1.000
_cell.length_c   1.000
_cell.angle_alpha   90.00
_cell.angle_beta   90.00
_cell.angle_gamma   90.00
#
_symmetry.space_group_name_H-M   'P 1'
#
loop_
_entity.id
_entity.type
_entity.pdbx_description
1 polymer ?
#
loop_
_entity_poly.entity_id
_entity_poly.type
_entity_poly.pdbx_seq_one_letter_code
_entity_poly.pdbx_strand_id
1 'polypeptide(L)'
;VDINPNVLKLAHNFPSNEAVLDDSRVKSIVMDGRTYLRRIDKIYDVITLEPMPPSFAGTNALYSQEFYKLARSRLSSEGMIAQWLPFHLISAHDSASITKTFQSVFPNAVLWLDPPSKTGILLGSVSDSHKLAQDLPGFDRSGGHRDLSREETEDALLLDRSALESYAREGEIITDDNQFLSYGPSARQTRNSGIRGEKHDILNLAKPPRKN
;
A
#
# COMPACT_ATOMS: atom_id res chain seq x y z
N VAL A 1 10.86 7.20 -7.00
CA VAL A 1 10.55 8.65 -6.95
C VAL A 1 10.51 9.01 -5.49
N ASP A 2 11.29 9.99 -5.05
CA ASP A 2 11.35 10.39 -3.65
C ASP A 2 11.34 11.92 -3.56
N ILE A 3 10.59 12.49 -2.63
CA ILE A 3 10.50 13.95 -2.46
C ILE A 3 11.76 14.52 -1.79
N ASN A 4 12.47 13.70 -1.00
CA ASN A 4 13.61 14.11 -0.22
C ASN A 4 14.92 13.69 -0.93
N PRO A 5 15.67 14.63 -1.54
CA PRO A 5 16.92 14.29 -2.22
C PRO A 5 17.98 13.72 -1.28
N ASN A 6 17.89 13.97 0.03
CA ASN A 6 18.86 13.45 0.99
C ASN A 6 18.74 11.95 1.21
N VAL A 7 17.54 11.36 1.06
CA VAL A 7 17.37 9.89 1.11
C VAL A 7 18.22 9.23 0.03
N LEU A 8 18.18 9.77 -1.19
CA LEU A 8 18.96 9.25 -2.32
C LEU A 8 20.46 9.50 -2.14
N LYS A 9 20.87 10.70 -1.68
CA LYS A 9 22.28 11.02 -1.44
C LYS A 9 22.93 10.12 -0.38
N LEU A 10 22.17 9.75 0.64
CA LEU A 10 22.66 8.93 1.74
C LEU A 10 22.60 7.43 1.43
N ALA A 11 21.94 7.00 0.35
CA ALA A 11 21.70 5.59 0.05
C ALA A 11 23.00 4.77 -0.05
N HIS A 12 24.08 5.35 -0.59
CA HIS A 12 25.39 4.70 -0.72
C HIS A 12 26.08 4.41 0.63
N ASN A 13 25.64 5.03 1.72
CA ASN A 13 26.16 4.78 3.06
C ASN A 13 25.59 3.49 3.69
N PHE A 14 24.60 2.85 3.06
CA PHE A 14 23.91 1.67 3.58
C PHE A 14 24.17 0.47 2.67
N PRO A 15 25.09 -0.44 3.05
CA PRO A 15 25.40 -1.63 2.24
C PRO A 15 24.19 -2.53 1.96
N SER A 16 23.17 -2.50 2.83
CA SER A 16 21.91 -3.23 2.66
C SER A 16 21.09 -2.78 1.45
N ASN A 17 21.39 -1.62 0.86
CA ASN A 17 20.75 -1.18 -0.38
C ASN A 17 21.38 -1.82 -1.63
N GLU A 18 22.40 -2.66 -1.48
CA GLU A 18 23.05 -3.42 -2.56
C GLU A 18 23.50 -2.56 -3.75
N ALA A 19 23.92 -1.32 -3.47
CA ALA A 19 24.31 -0.34 -4.49
C ALA A 19 23.24 -0.14 -5.60
N VAL A 20 21.95 -0.28 -5.28
CA VAL A 20 20.84 -0.21 -6.24
C VAL A 20 20.82 1.07 -7.10
N LEU A 21 21.35 2.19 -6.59
CA LEU A 21 21.43 3.44 -7.35
C LEU A 21 22.52 3.45 -8.44
N ASP A 22 23.47 2.51 -8.40
CA ASP A 22 24.52 2.35 -9.42
C ASP A 22 24.04 1.47 -10.59
N ASP A 23 22.90 0.80 -10.45
CA ASP A 23 22.31 -0.03 -11.50
C ASP A 23 21.71 0.84 -12.62
N SER A 24 22.20 0.64 -13.85
CA SER A 24 21.73 1.37 -15.06
C SER A 24 20.23 1.27 -15.35
N ARG A 25 19.54 0.27 -14.79
CA ARG A 25 18.09 0.07 -14.91
C ARG A 25 17.30 1.00 -13.97
N VAL A 26 17.94 1.52 -12.92
CA VAL A 26 17.32 2.35 -11.90
C VAL A 26 17.44 3.82 -12.27
N LYS A 27 16.31 4.53 -12.23
CA LYS A 27 16.26 5.98 -12.44
C LYS A 27 15.68 6.64 -11.20
N SER A 28 16.54 7.32 -10.45
CA SER A 28 16.13 8.10 -9.29
C SER A 28 15.54 9.45 -9.76
N ILE A 29 14.45 9.86 -9.12
CA ILE A 29 13.72 11.08 -9.47
C ILE A 29 13.36 11.78 -8.17
N VAL A 30 13.86 13.01 -8.01
CA VAL A 30 13.56 13.88 -6.86
C VAL A 30 12.28 14.66 -7.16
N MET A 31 11.14 14.15 -6.69
CA MET A 31 9.82 14.77 -6.90
C MET A 31 8.79 14.17 -5.93
N ASP A 32 7.72 14.90 -5.64
CA ASP A 32 6.50 14.30 -5.11
C ASP A 32 5.94 13.24 -6.10
N GLY A 33 5.63 12.04 -5.58
CA GLY A 33 5.18 10.91 -6.40
C GLY A 33 3.89 11.18 -7.17
N ARG A 34 2.94 11.89 -6.54
CA ARG A 34 1.69 12.28 -7.21
C ARG A 34 1.92 13.31 -8.32
N THR A 35 2.81 14.26 -8.09
CA THR A 35 3.21 15.25 -9.10
C THR A 35 3.92 14.59 -10.27
N TYR A 36 4.78 13.61 -10.00
CA TYR A 36 5.44 12.82 -11.04
C TYR A 36 4.40 12.13 -11.95
N LEU A 37 3.48 11.34 -11.38
CA LEU A 37 2.44 10.63 -12.14
C LEU A 37 1.54 11.56 -12.97
N ARG A 38 1.32 12.81 -12.52
CA ARG A 38 0.57 13.83 -13.28
C ARG A 38 1.33 14.35 -14.51
N ARG A 39 2.66 14.37 -14.48
CA ARG A 39 3.51 15.01 -15.50
C ARG A 39 4.02 14.08 -16.59
N ILE A 40 3.95 12.77 -16.36
CA ILE A 40 4.46 11.77 -17.28
C ILE A 40 3.33 11.11 -18.05
N ASP A 41 3.62 10.70 -19.29
CA ASP A 41 2.75 9.82 -20.08
C ASP A 41 3.20 8.36 -20.07
N LYS A 42 4.26 8.06 -19.31
CA LYS A 42 4.78 6.71 -19.18
C LYS A 42 3.76 5.81 -18.48
N ILE A 43 3.59 4.62 -19.05
CA ILE A 43 2.80 3.53 -18.48
C ILE A 43 3.74 2.53 -17.80
N TYR A 44 3.31 2.01 -16.65
CA TYR A 44 4.03 1.04 -15.84
C TYR A 44 3.25 -0.27 -15.72
N ASP A 45 3.96 -1.39 -15.63
CA ASP A 45 3.34 -2.67 -15.31
C ASP A 45 3.14 -2.83 -13.79
N VAL A 46 3.99 -2.19 -13.00
CA VAL A 46 3.88 -2.20 -11.53
C VAL A 46 4.14 -0.81 -10.98
N ILE A 47 3.28 -0.37 -10.07
CA ILE A 47 3.51 0.79 -9.20
C ILE A 47 3.55 0.30 -7.76
N THR A 48 4.58 0.67 -7.02
CA THR A 48 4.65 0.42 -5.57
C THR A 48 4.62 1.73 -4.80
N LEU A 49 3.98 1.73 -3.63
CA LEU A 49 3.82 2.90 -2.77
C LEU A 49 4.09 2.56 -1.31
N GLU A 50 5.07 3.26 -0.75
CA GLU A 50 5.39 3.28 0.68
C GLU A 50 5.42 4.73 1.16
N PRO A 51 4.26 5.42 1.19
CA PRO A 51 4.21 6.80 1.64
C PRO A 51 4.47 6.90 3.15
N MET A 52 4.80 8.10 3.60
CA MET A 52 4.89 8.45 5.03
C MET A 52 3.57 8.13 5.77
N PRO A 53 3.54 8.20 7.12
CA PRO A 53 2.31 7.96 7.86
C PRO A 53 1.18 8.91 7.43
N PRO A 54 -0.08 8.45 7.29
CA PRO A 54 -1.17 9.27 6.74
C PRO A 54 -1.50 10.54 7.53
N SER A 55 -1.18 10.56 8.82
CA SER A 55 -1.38 11.70 9.73
C SER A 55 -0.42 12.87 9.48
N PHE A 56 0.64 12.64 8.69
CA PHE A 56 1.58 13.68 8.31
C PHE A 56 0.95 14.61 7.27
N ALA A 57 1.21 15.91 7.42
CA ALA A 57 0.63 16.91 6.54
C ALA A 57 1.01 16.66 5.07
N GLY A 58 0.03 16.68 4.18
CA GLY A 58 0.20 16.45 2.74
C GLY A 58 0.15 14.98 2.33
N THR A 59 0.29 14.03 3.26
CA THR A 59 0.34 12.60 2.91
C THR A 59 -1.01 12.01 2.54
N ASN A 60 -2.12 12.53 3.09
CA ASN A 60 -3.49 12.13 2.70
C ASN A 60 -3.71 12.12 1.18
N ALA A 61 -3.05 13.03 0.46
CA ALA A 61 -3.12 13.15 -0.98
C ALA A 61 -2.59 11.92 -1.75
N LEU A 62 -1.90 10.98 -1.08
CA LEU A 62 -1.43 9.69 -1.62
C LEU A 62 -2.35 8.51 -1.22
N TYR A 63 -3.42 8.79 -0.48
CA TYR A 63 -4.43 7.82 -0.04
C TYR A 63 -5.83 8.16 -0.55
N SER A 64 -5.97 9.22 -1.36
CA SER A 64 -7.27 9.65 -1.90
C SER A 64 -7.68 8.83 -3.12
N GLN A 65 -9.00 8.79 -3.35
CA GLN A 65 -9.57 8.15 -4.53
C GLN A 65 -9.01 8.75 -5.83
N GLU A 66 -8.80 10.08 -5.85
CA GLU A 66 -8.22 10.78 -6.99
C GLU A 66 -6.78 10.32 -7.27
N PHE A 67 -5.99 10.08 -6.23
CA PHE A 67 -4.65 9.55 -6.39
C PHE A 67 -4.65 8.11 -6.92
N TYR A 68 -5.51 7.24 -6.39
CA TYR A 68 -5.61 5.87 -6.90
C TYR A 68 -6.09 5.85 -8.34
N LYS A 69 -7.05 6.70 -8.73
CA LYS A 69 -7.48 6.85 -10.13
C LYS A 69 -6.32 7.31 -11.03
N LEU A 70 -5.53 8.27 -10.56
CA LEU A 70 -4.32 8.73 -11.26
C LEU A 70 -3.31 7.59 -11.41
N ALA A 71 -3.00 6.85 -10.35
CA ALA A 71 -2.08 5.72 -10.40
C ALA A 71 -2.58 4.64 -11.38
N ARG A 72 -3.88 4.29 -11.30
CA ARG A 72 -4.54 3.37 -12.24
C ARG A 72 -4.40 3.82 -13.70
N SER A 73 -4.51 5.13 -13.97
CA SER A 73 -4.34 5.68 -15.33
C SER A 73 -2.92 5.59 -15.88
N ARG A 74 -1.92 5.32 -15.02
CA ARG A 74 -0.51 5.12 -15.39
C ARG A 74 -0.08 3.66 -15.34
N LEU A 75 -1.01 2.73 -15.17
CA LEU A 75 -0.78 1.30 -15.25
C LEU A 75 -1.16 0.75 -16.63
N SER A 76 -0.47 -0.30 -17.06
CA SER A 76 -0.86 -1.08 -18.25
C SER A 76 -2.18 -1.81 -18.00
N SER A 77 -2.79 -2.40 -19.03
CA SER A 77 -4.08 -3.11 -18.88
C SER A 77 -3.99 -4.26 -17.87
N GLU A 78 -2.83 -4.92 -17.79
CA GLU A 78 -2.52 -5.98 -16.82
C GLU A 78 -1.69 -5.45 -15.63
N GLY A 79 -1.60 -4.14 -15.48
CA GLY A 79 -0.75 -3.51 -14.49
C GLY A 79 -1.27 -3.67 -13.06
N MET A 80 -0.34 -3.66 -12.11
CA MET A 80 -0.61 -3.87 -10.68
C MET A 80 -0.12 -2.71 -9.83
N ILE A 81 -0.78 -2.50 -8.69
CA ILE A 81 -0.32 -1.57 -7.65
C ILE A 81 -0.22 -2.29 -6.31
N ALA A 82 0.88 -2.06 -5.60
CA ALA A 82 1.09 -2.53 -4.24
C ALA A 82 1.30 -1.34 -3.31
N GLN A 83 0.51 -1.23 -2.24
CA GLN A 83 0.60 -0.15 -1.27
C GLN A 83 0.76 -0.68 0.15
N TRP A 84 1.76 -0.14 0.86
CA TRP A 84 1.92 -0.37 2.29
C TRP A 84 0.76 0.20 3.11
N LEU A 85 0.20 -0.62 4.00
CA LEU A 85 -0.86 -0.27 4.94
C LEU A 85 -0.33 -0.35 6.38
N PRO A 86 -0.04 0.82 7.01
CA PRO A 86 0.70 0.87 8.26
C PRO A 86 -0.20 0.71 9.48
N PHE A 87 -0.77 -0.47 9.70
CA PHE A 87 -1.73 -0.72 10.80
C PHE A 87 -1.27 -0.10 12.13
N HIS A 88 -0.01 -0.31 12.52
CA HIS A 88 0.55 0.19 13.78
C HIS A 88 0.61 1.73 13.92
N LEU A 89 0.32 2.50 12.86
CA LEU A 89 0.39 3.97 12.84
C LEU A 89 -0.97 4.66 12.69
N ILE A 90 -2.04 3.90 12.42
CA ILE A 90 -3.36 4.44 12.06
C ILE A 90 -4.45 3.86 12.96
N SER A 91 -5.66 4.42 12.92
CA SER A 91 -6.83 3.84 13.61
C SER A 91 -7.49 2.75 12.77
N ALA A 92 -8.41 1.99 13.37
CA ALA A 92 -9.11 0.91 12.66
C ALA A 92 -10.02 1.50 11.58
N HIS A 93 -10.63 2.65 11.89
CA HIS A 93 -11.42 3.44 10.96
C HIS A 93 -10.58 3.97 9.79
N ASP A 94 -9.40 4.54 10.05
CA ASP A 94 -8.53 5.05 8.99
C ASP A 94 -8.05 3.92 8.08
N SER A 95 -7.70 2.77 8.68
CA SER A 95 -7.31 1.58 7.93
C SER A 95 -8.45 1.06 7.05
N ALA A 96 -9.66 0.92 7.60
CA ALA A 96 -10.86 0.54 6.83
C ALA A 96 -11.15 1.56 5.71
N SER A 97 -10.93 2.84 5.97
CA SER A 97 -11.13 3.92 4.99
C SER A 97 -10.13 3.88 3.85
N ILE A 98 -8.84 3.67 4.14
CA ILE A 98 -7.79 3.48 3.13
C ILE A 98 -8.15 2.28 2.25
N THR A 99 -8.50 1.15 2.87
CA THR A 99 -8.93 -0.05 2.14
C THR A 99 -10.16 0.20 1.28
N LYS A 100 -11.20 0.86 1.81
CA LYS A 100 -12.42 1.20 1.05
C LYS A 100 -12.11 2.06 -0.17
N THR A 101 -11.24 3.06 0.03
CA THR A 101 -10.86 4.00 -1.02
C THR A 101 -10.04 3.30 -2.10
N PHE A 102 -9.09 2.45 -1.72
CA PHE A 102 -8.30 1.64 -2.64
C PHE A 102 -9.20 0.69 -3.45
N GLN A 103 -10.08 -0.05 -2.79
CA GLN A 103 -10.98 -1.01 -3.44
C GLN A 103 -12.02 -0.34 -4.35
N SER A 104 -12.39 0.92 -4.08
CA SER A 104 -13.25 1.70 -4.99
C SER A 104 -12.63 1.95 -6.36
N VAL A 105 -11.31 1.81 -6.50
CA VAL A 105 -10.56 1.97 -7.76
C VAL A 105 -10.00 0.64 -8.27
N PHE A 106 -9.71 -0.31 -7.38
CA PHE A 106 -9.24 -1.66 -7.68
C PHE A 106 -10.18 -2.70 -7.05
N PRO A 107 -11.31 -3.04 -7.70
CA PRO A 107 -12.37 -3.85 -7.08
C PRO A 107 -11.93 -5.25 -6.65
N ASN A 108 -10.94 -5.83 -7.35
CA ASN A 108 -10.40 -7.16 -7.05
C ASN A 108 -9.21 -7.14 -6.10
N ALA A 109 -9.03 -6.05 -5.34
CA ALA A 109 -7.93 -5.91 -4.40
C ALA A 109 -7.93 -7.00 -3.32
N VAL A 110 -6.73 -7.33 -2.85
CA VAL A 110 -6.47 -8.23 -1.72
C VAL A 110 -5.54 -7.57 -0.72
N LEU A 111 -5.49 -8.08 0.50
CA LEU A 111 -4.59 -7.64 1.54
C LEU A 111 -3.68 -8.79 1.99
N TRP A 112 -2.38 -8.62 1.77
CA TRP A 112 -1.34 -9.44 2.38
C TRP A 112 -0.92 -8.87 3.73
N LEU A 113 -0.58 -9.75 4.68
CA LEU A 113 0.07 -9.38 5.93
C LEU A 113 1.52 -9.83 5.88
N ASP A 114 2.46 -8.88 5.88
CA ASP A 114 3.87 -9.19 5.93
C ASP A 114 4.22 -9.94 7.24
N PRO A 115 4.66 -11.21 7.19
CA PRO A 115 4.86 -12.01 8.39
C PRO A 115 5.90 -11.44 9.36
N PRO A 116 7.05 -10.87 8.92
CA PRO A 116 8.01 -10.24 9.81
C PRO A 116 7.51 -8.93 10.44
N SER A 117 7.03 -7.97 9.65
CA SER A 117 6.67 -6.64 10.17
C SER A 117 5.26 -6.55 10.74
N LYS A 118 4.38 -7.53 10.44
CA LYS A 118 2.95 -7.52 10.76
C LYS A 118 2.23 -6.27 10.20
N THR A 119 2.72 -5.74 9.08
CA THR A 119 2.06 -4.65 8.35
C THR A 119 1.36 -5.15 7.09
N GLY A 120 0.42 -4.37 6.57
CA GLY A 120 -0.39 -4.77 5.43
C GLY A 120 0.22 -4.35 4.10
N ILE A 121 -0.05 -5.13 3.05
CA ILE A 121 0.19 -4.75 1.66
C ILE A 121 -1.13 -4.91 0.91
N LEU A 122 -1.73 -3.78 0.54
CA LEU A 122 -2.87 -3.76 -0.38
C LEU A 122 -2.34 -3.98 -1.80
N LEU A 123 -2.82 -5.05 -2.45
CA LEU A 123 -2.51 -5.34 -3.85
C LEU A 123 -3.76 -5.16 -4.69
N GLY A 124 -3.64 -4.42 -5.79
CA GLY A 124 -4.70 -4.21 -6.78
C GLY A 124 -4.22 -4.47 -8.20
N SER A 125 -5.14 -4.85 -9.09
CA SER A 125 -4.90 -5.04 -10.52
C SER A 125 -5.86 -4.16 -11.33
N VAL A 126 -5.40 -3.64 -12.48
CA VAL A 126 -6.27 -2.98 -13.46
C VAL A 126 -7.24 -3.97 -14.10
N SER A 127 -6.77 -5.20 -14.33
CA SER A 127 -7.48 -6.27 -15.01
C SER A 127 -8.25 -7.14 -14.01
N ASP A 128 -9.52 -7.37 -14.31
CA ASP A 128 -10.39 -8.24 -13.52
C ASP A 128 -10.14 -9.74 -13.79
N SER A 129 -9.39 -10.07 -14.83
CA SER A 129 -9.03 -11.46 -15.14
C SER A 129 -7.92 -11.99 -14.22
N HIS A 130 -7.14 -11.09 -13.63
CA HIS A 130 -6.07 -11.44 -12.70
C HIS A 130 -6.65 -11.84 -11.35
N LYS A 131 -6.54 -13.12 -11.04
CA LYS A 131 -6.87 -13.65 -9.72
C LYS A 131 -5.67 -13.43 -8.79
N LEU A 132 -5.66 -12.27 -8.14
CA LEU A 132 -4.63 -11.93 -7.17
C LEU A 132 -4.49 -13.03 -6.11
N ALA A 133 -3.24 -13.32 -5.73
CA ALA A 133 -2.87 -14.31 -4.72
C ALA A 133 -3.27 -15.78 -5.01
N GLN A 134 -3.69 -16.11 -6.24
CA GLN A 134 -3.93 -17.51 -6.64
C GLN A 134 -2.74 -18.11 -7.39
N ASP A 135 -2.13 -17.31 -8.27
CA ASP A 135 -0.93 -17.71 -9.00
C ASP A 135 0.26 -16.87 -8.54
N LEU A 136 1.34 -17.54 -8.12
CA LEU A 136 2.61 -16.91 -7.72
C LEU A 136 3.73 -17.32 -8.69
N PRO A 137 3.67 -16.91 -9.97
CA PRO A 137 4.67 -17.28 -10.98
C PRO A 137 6.07 -16.72 -10.66
N GLY A 138 6.14 -15.78 -9.73
CA GLY A 138 7.40 -15.27 -9.19
C GLY A 138 8.28 -16.38 -8.59
N PHE A 139 7.71 -17.45 -8.03
CA PHE A 139 8.46 -18.59 -7.48
C PHE A 139 9.00 -19.55 -8.54
N ASP A 140 8.44 -19.54 -9.76
CA ASP A 140 8.89 -20.39 -10.85
C ASP A 140 10.10 -19.77 -11.60
N ARG A 141 10.41 -18.50 -11.32
CA ARG A 141 11.57 -17.80 -11.86
C ARG A 141 12.84 -18.19 -11.12
N SER A 142 13.93 -18.43 -11.85
CA SER A 142 15.26 -18.62 -11.29
C SER A 142 15.93 -17.28 -10.96
N GLY A 143 16.66 -17.22 -9.84
CA GLY A 143 17.41 -16.03 -9.39
C GLY A 143 16.65 -15.12 -8.42
N GLY A 144 17.41 -14.35 -7.64
CA GLY A 144 16.91 -13.46 -6.59
C GLY A 144 16.86 -14.10 -5.21
N HIS A 145 17.18 -13.33 -4.16
CA HIS A 145 16.91 -13.72 -2.79
C HIS A 145 15.41 -13.61 -2.51
N ARG A 146 14.86 -14.56 -1.75
CA ARG A 146 13.48 -14.53 -1.27
C ARG A 146 13.49 -14.83 0.20
N ASP A 147 12.98 -13.90 0.99
CA ASP A 147 12.90 -14.06 2.45
C ASP A 147 11.76 -15.00 2.87
N LEU A 148 10.71 -15.09 2.04
CA LEU A 148 9.53 -15.92 2.29
C LEU A 148 9.46 -17.09 1.30
N SER A 149 9.08 -18.25 1.82
CA SER A 149 8.69 -19.41 1.01
C SER A 149 7.36 -19.18 0.30
N ARG A 150 7.05 -20.07 -0.66
CA ARG A 150 5.75 -20.08 -1.35
C ARG A 150 4.60 -20.24 -0.35
N GLU A 151 4.73 -21.21 0.55
CA GLU A 151 3.74 -21.50 1.60
C GLU A 151 3.55 -20.28 2.52
N GLU A 152 4.62 -19.67 3.02
CA GLU A 152 4.52 -18.46 3.86
C GLU A 152 3.87 -17.28 3.13
N THR A 153 4.07 -17.16 1.82
CA THR A 153 3.46 -16.09 1.01
C THR A 153 1.97 -16.34 0.76
N GLU A 154 1.59 -17.60 0.54
CA GLU A 154 0.19 -18.01 0.38
C GLU A 154 -0.57 -17.83 1.71
N ASP A 155 0.02 -18.28 2.82
CA ASP A 155 -0.54 -18.15 4.18
C ASP A 155 -0.59 -16.71 4.69
N ALA A 156 0.25 -15.83 4.14
CA ALA A 156 0.22 -14.40 4.46
C ALA A 156 -1.02 -13.69 3.91
N LEU A 157 -1.79 -14.30 3.00
CA LEU A 157 -3.00 -13.68 2.43
C LEU A 157 -4.03 -13.51 3.54
N LEU A 158 -4.24 -12.27 3.99
CA LEU A 158 -5.05 -11.98 5.15
C LEU A 158 -6.53 -11.79 4.77
N LEU A 159 -6.79 -11.00 3.73
CA LEU A 159 -8.15 -10.76 3.24
C LEU A 159 -8.17 -10.88 1.72
N ASP A 160 -8.99 -11.80 1.23
CA ASP A 160 -9.41 -11.82 -0.17
C ASP A 160 -10.35 -10.65 -0.48
N ARG A 161 -10.79 -10.54 -1.74
CA ARG A 161 -11.71 -9.48 -2.17
C ARG A 161 -12.93 -9.33 -1.27
N SER A 162 -13.64 -10.42 -0.98
CA SER A 162 -14.93 -10.37 -0.27
C SER A 162 -14.73 -10.06 1.21
N ALA A 163 -13.67 -10.59 1.82
CA ALA A 163 -13.30 -10.27 3.19
C ALA A 163 -12.84 -8.81 3.30
N LEU A 164 -12.14 -8.29 2.28
CA LEU A 164 -11.70 -6.91 2.20
C LEU A 164 -12.90 -5.94 2.06
N GLU A 165 -13.90 -6.28 1.24
CA GLU A 165 -15.17 -5.52 1.13
C GLU A 165 -15.87 -5.43 2.50
N SER A 166 -15.89 -6.55 3.25
CA SER A 166 -16.51 -6.61 4.58
C SER A 166 -15.75 -5.77 5.61
N TYR A 167 -14.42 -5.84 5.60
CA TYR A 167 -13.54 -5.04 6.46
C TYR A 167 -13.70 -3.54 6.19
N ALA A 168 -13.82 -3.15 4.92
CA ALA A 168 -13.88 -1.77 4.48
C ALA A 168 -15.27 -1.12 4.68
N ARG A 169 -16.29 -1.88 5.10
CA ARG A 169 -17.68 -1.43 5.12
C ARG A 169 -17.90 -0.13 5.90
N GLU A 170 -17.33 -0.06 7.10
CA GLU A 170 -17.43 1.09 8.01
C GLU A 170 -16.44 2.22 7.69
N GLY A 171 -15.58 2.05 6.67
CA GLY A 171 -14.67 3.10 6.25
C GLY A 171 -15.37 4.24 5.51
N GLU A 172 -14.72 5.38 5.45
CA GLU A 172 -15.13 6.52 4.63
C GLU A 172 -14.23 6.63 3.39
N ILE A 173 -14.78 7.09 2.26
CA ILE A 173 -13.95 7.33 1.07
C ILE A 173 -13.08 8.57 1.33
N ILE A 174 -11.77 8.40 1.22
CA ILE A 174 -10.80 9.48 1.31
C ILE A 174 -10.78 10.20 -0.03
N THR A 175 -10.98 11.52 0.01
CA THR A 175 -10.91 12.39 -1.16
C THR A 175 -9.88 13.48 -0.90
N ASP A 176 -9.50 14.19 -1.96
CA ASP A 176 -8.68 15.40 -1.81
C ASP A 176 -9.33 16.49 -0.96
N ASP A 177 -10.66 16.47 -0.86
CA ASP A 177 -11.47 17.53 -0.23
C ASP A 177 -11.81 17.29 1.24
N ASN A 178 -11.68 16.05 1.75
CA ASN A 178 -11.99 15.76 3.15
C ASN A 178 -10.76 15.72 4.09
N GLN A 179 -9.60 15.31 3.57
CA GLN A 179 -8.30 15.27 4.25
C GLN A 179 -8.32 14.72 5.69
N PHE A 180 -9.26 13.83 6.01
CA PHE A 180 -9.51 13.45 7.40
C PHE A 180 -8.39 12.59 7.98
N LEU A 181 -7.57 11.92 7.16
CA LEU A 181 -6.39 11.21 7.68
C LEU A 181 -5.37 12.17 8.29
N SER A 182 -5.27 13.41 7.78
CA SER A 182 -4.32 14.41 8.26
C SER A 182 -4.88 15.34 9.35
N TYR A 183 -6.20 15.55 9.38
CA TYR A 183 -6.85 16.55 10.26
C TYR A 183 -8.01 16.02 11.11
N GLY A 184 -8.42 14.78 10.89
CA GLY A 184 -9.51 14.13 11.59
C GLY A 184 -9.17 13.68 13.02
N PRO A 185 -10.14 13.07 13.72
CA PRO A 185 -10.00 12.68 15.12
C PRO A 185 -8.78 11.79 15.39
N SER A 186 -8.53 10.80 14.53
CA SER A 186 -7.40 9.88 14.65
C SER A 186 -6.05 10.58 14.53
N ALA A 187 -5.90 11.52 13.58
CA ALA A 187 -4.67 12.31 13.44
C ALA A 187 -4.35 13.17 14.67
N ARG A 188 -5.39 13.73 15.31
CA ARG A 188 -5.23 14.52 16.55
C ARG A 188 -4.78 13.64 17.71
N GLN A 189 -5.30 12.41 17.79
CA GLN A 189 -4.91 11.45 18.82
C GLN A 189 -3.42 11.09 18.68
N THR A 190 -2.96 10.71 17.48
CA THR A 190 -1.54 10.39 17.22
C THR A 190 -0.60 11.57 17.54
N ARG A 191 -1.02 12.81 17.27
CA ARG A 191 -0.23 14.02 17.60
C ARG A 191 -0.13 14.27 19.11
N ASN A 192 -1.20 14.00 19.85
CA ASN A 192 -1.27 14.30 21.28
C ASN A 192 -0.66 13.22 22.17
N SER A 193 -0.66 11.95 21.75
CA SER A 193 -0.15 10.82 22.55
C SER A 193 1.17 10.23 22.04
N GLY A 194 1.74 10.78 20.95
CA GLY A 194 2.80 10.14 20.17
C GLY A 194 2.24 8.97 19.34
N ILE A 195 3.09 8.34 18.52
CA ILE A 195 2.71 7.13 17.78
C ILE A 195 2.48 6.00 18.80
N ARG A 196 1.25 5.86 19.28
CA ARG A 196 0.74 4.66 19.95
C ARG A 196 -0.35 4.10 19.06
N GLY A 197 0.01 3.11 18.25
CA GLY A 197 -0.98 2.32 17.53
C GLY A 197 -1.97 1.74 18.53
N GLU A 198 -3.26 1.98 18.32
CA GLU A 198 -4.27 1.13 18.96
C GLU A 198 -3.98 -0.31 18.52
N LYS A 199 -4.12 -1.27 19.42
CA LYS A 199 -3.99 -2.68 19.06
C LYS A 199 -5.10 -3.02 18.07
N HIS A 200 -4.76 -2.95 16.80
CA HIS A 200 -5.61 -3.44 15.74
C HIS A 200 -5.80 -4.92 15.92
N ASP A 201 -7.00 -5.29 16.36
CA ASP A 201 -7.43 -6.67 16.38
C ASP A 201 -7.87 -7.13 14.98
N ILE A 202 -7.13 -6.70 13.94
CA ILE A 202 -7.36 -7.07 12.55
C ILE A 202 -7.23 -8.59 12.39
N LEU A 203 -6.40 -9.24 13.22
CA LEU A 203 -6.29 -10.70 13.30
C LEU A 203 -7.59 -11.38 13.81
N ASN A 204 -8.43 -10.69 14.59
CA ASN A 204 -9.76 -11.20 14.97
C ASN A 204 -10.86 -10.82 13.97
N LEU A 205 -10.70 -9.74 13.20
CA LEU A 205 -11.62 -9.35 12.12
C LEU A 205 -11.49 -10.22 10.86
N ALA A 206 -10.35 -10.87 10.64
CA ALA A 206 -10.11 -11.78 9.51
C ALA A 206 -10.70 -13.20 9.71
N LYS A 207 -11.29 -13.51 10.88
CA LYS A 207 -11.94 -14.81 11.09
C LYS A 207 -13.33 -14.78 10.45
N PRO A 208 -13.70 -15.77 9.60
CA PRO A 208 -15.06 -15.85 9.10
C PRO A 208 -16.04 -15.89 10.28
N PRO A 209 -17.26 -15.33 10.14
CA PRO A 209 -18.24 -15.36 11.21
C PRO A 209 -18.42 -16.80 11.68
N ARG A 210 -18.30 -17.03 13.00
CA ARG A 210 -18.58 -18.34 13.59
C ARG A 210 -19.98 -18.74 13.12
N LYS A 211 -20.07 -19.84 12.39
CA LYS A 211 -21.36 -20.49 12.12
C LYS A 211 -21.92 -20.89 13.49
N ASN A 212 -23.01 -20.24 13.89
CA ASN A 212 -23.85 -20.68 15.01
C ASN A 212 -24.55 -21.98 14.62
#